data_AF-A0AAU1E7Y4-F1
#
_entry.id   AF-A0AAU1E7Y4-F1
#
_cell.length_a   1.000
_cell.length_b   1.000
_cell.length_c   1.000
_cell.angle_alpha   90.00
_cell.angle_beta   90.00
_cell.angle_gamma   90.00
#
_symmetry.space_group_name_H-M   'P 1'
#
loop_
_entity.id
_entity.type
_entity.pdbx_description
1 polymer ?
#
loop_
_entity_poly.entity_id
_entity_poly.type
_entity_poly.pdbx_seq_one_letter_code
_entity_poly.pdbx_strand_id
1 'polypeptide(L)'
;MNPEGIANAVVSVLAAAGTLAGVTSRQRRRRNEIKENLILAEELQKNTILSEHTPAVAWLHGKIALDVAKLSGQPTGAPKKPIPKGGVAFAGLFLLGFGGWTYWLNRDGFVWYSLVTGTFAASMIISILGMTTNREIPSGEENDLPEGAVPILTEGASASDEVVASVSVASMSSDGRYDDDGQIGVAIRFVRHMAASEFREAIELADSNWLLCRVQAWLWNAREDLDREEGQLPELAEELMDSREDHELWSIFCGIETEVFRDAWGEIDPNRLGGASRRRRVARDYDLVVLAPVGETGGFFVNSPTQIPGGLTLLLHNTDRGWLVANHISAAPPQPGFPPAWWVVGDPSVQELAD
;
A
#
# COMPACT_ATOMS: atom_id res chain seq x y z
N MET A 1 -11.69 -41.54 -47.99
CA MET A 1 -11.02 -41.41 -46.67
C MET A 1 -10.56 -39.96 -46.60
N ASN A 2 -11.25 -39.12 -45.82
CA ASN A 2 -11.11 -37.66 -45.96
C ASN A 2 -9.83 -37.14 -45.32
N PRO A 3 -9.00 -36.35 -46.05
CA PRO A 3 -7.76 -35.79 -45.52
C PRO A 3 -7.97 -34.89 -44.30
N GLU A 4 -9.14 -34.25 -44.19
CA GLU A 4 -9.56 -33.45 -43.02
C GLU A 4 -9.76 -34.28 -41.75
N GLY A 5 -10.18 -35.55 -41.87
CA GLY A 5 -10.36 -36.44 -40.73
C GLY A 5 -9.03 -36.94 -40.13
N ILE A 6 -8.01 -37.09 -40.98
CA ILE A 6 -6.66 -37.51 -40.57
C ILE A 6 -5.92 -36.31 -39.95
N ALA A 7 -6.06 -35.11 -40.53
CA ALA A 7 -5.44 -33.89 -39.99
C ALA A 7 -5.98 -33.52 -38.60
N ASN A 8 -7.30 -33.58 -38.40
CA ASN A 8 -7.91 -33.25 -37.09
C ASN A 8 -7.55 -34.27 -36.00
N ALA A 9 -7.46 -35.56 -36.33
CA ALA A 9 -7.05 -36.59 -35.37
C ALA A 9 -5.57 -36.46 -34.96
N VAL A 10 -4.68 -36.14 -35.90
CA VAL A 10 -3.25 -35.95 -35.64
C VAL A 10 -2.99 -34.70 -34.79
N VAL A 11 -3.70 -33.59 -35.04
CA VAL A 11 -3.59 -32.36 -34.24
C VAL A 11 -4.11 -32.56 -32.82
N SER A 12 -5.23 -33.27 -32.63
CA SER A 12 -5.75 -33.54 -31.28
C SER A 12 -4.86 -34.46 -30.45
N VAL A 13 -4.23 -35.45 -31.07
CA VAL A 13 -3.33 -36.40 -30.39
C VAL A 13 -1.98 -35.75 -30.07
N LEU A 14 -1.43 -34.94 -30.96
CA LEU A 14 -0.18 -34.19 -30.71
C LEU A 14 -0.36 -33.08 -29.67
N ALA A 15 -1.51 -32.39 -29.66
CA ALA A 15 -1.83 -31.38 -28.64
C ALA A 15 -2.06 -32.01 -27.26
N ALA A 16 -2.72 -33.17 -27.17
CA ALA A 16 -2.93 -33.89 -25.92
C ALA A 16 -1.63 -34.52 -25.38
N ALA A 17 -0.78 -35.07 -26.24
CA ALA A 17 0.51 -35.67 -25.84
C ALA A 17 1.54 -34.60 -25.44
N GLY A 18 1.60 -33.47 -26.14
CA GLY A 18 2.48 -32.35 -25.81
C GLY A 18 2.11 -31.62 -24.52
N THR A 19 0.80 -31.54 -24.20
CA THR A 19 0.32 -30.94 -22.94
C THR A 19 0.54 -31.86 -21.74
N LEU A 20 0.34 -33.18 -21.86
CA LEU A 20 0.55 -34.12 -20.74
C LEU A 20 2.04 -34.31 -20.37
N ALA A 21 2.95 -34.34 -21.34
CA ALA A 21 4.38 -34.50 -21.08
C ALA A 21 5.03 -33.24 -20.48
N GLY A 22 4.58 -32.05 -20.87
CA GLY A 22 5.07 -30.77 -20.34
C GLY A 22 4.53 -30.41 -18.96
N VAL A 23 3.29 -30.78 -18.64
CA VAL A 23 2.61 -30.41 -17.38
C VAL A 23 3.16 -31.20 -16.19
N THR A 24 3.44 -32.50 -16.36
CA THR A 24 3.97 -33.37 -15.29
C THR A 24 5.40 -32.99 -14.89
N SER A 25 6.26 -32.68 -15.88
CA SER A 25 7.61 -32.15 -15.68
C SER A 25 7.61 -30.81 -14.93
N ARG A 26 6.75 -29.87 -15.34
CA ARG A 26 6.62 -28.55 -14.70
C ARG A 26 6.12 -28.64 -13.26
N GLN A 27 5.16 -29.52 -12.97
CA GLN A 27 4.67 -29.71 -11.60
C GLN A 27 5.75 -30.29 -10.68
N ARG A 28 6.55 -31.26 -11.15
CA ARG A 28 7.64 -31.82 -10.36
C ARG A 28 8.73 -30.78 -10.07
N ARG A 29 9.07 -29.95 -11.06
CA ARG A 29 10.02 -28.84 -10.89
C ARG A 29 9.51 -27.81 -9.86
N ARG A 30 8.25 -27.40 -9.94
CA ARG A 30 7.64 -26.47 -8.97
C ARG A 30 7.63 -27.02 -7.54
N ARG A 31 7.35 -28.31 -7.36
CA ARG A 31 7.42 -28.96 -6.03
C ARG A 31 8.83 -28.91 -5.44
N ASN A 32 9.86 -29.06 -6.27
CA ASN A 32 11.25 -28.94 -5.82
C ASN A 32 11.60 -27.49 -5.49
N GLU A 33 11.24 -26.54 -6.35
CA GLU A 33 11.44 -25.10 -6.11
C GLU A 33 10.76 -24.63 -4.82
N ILE A 34 9.55 -25.11 -4.51
CA ILE A 34 8.86 -24.81 -3.25
C ILE A 34 9.62 -25.37 -2.04
N LYS A 35 10.13 -26.60 -2.12
CA LYS A 35 10.93 -27.20 -1.04
C LYS A 35 12.22 -26.42 -0.79
N GLU A 36 12.92 -26.06 -1.86
CA GLU A 36 14.14 -25.24 -1.78
C GLU A 36 13.85 -23.86 -1.19
N ASN A 37 12.77 -23.20 -1.62
CA ASN A 37 12.36 -21.92 -1.06
C ASN A 37 11.95 -22.05 0.42
N LEU A 38 11.27 -23.12 0.85
CA LEU A 38 10.91 -23.33 2.26
C LEU A 38 12.13 -23.50 3.15
N ILE A 39 13.14 -24.25 2.70
CA ILE A 39 14.42 -24.40 3.41
C ILE A 39 15.12 -23.05 3.52
N LEU A 40 15.17 -22.29 2.42
CA LEU A 40 15.75 -20.95 2.41
C LEU A 40 14.99 -19.98 3.33
N ALA A 41 13.66 -20.09 3.41
CA ALA A 41 12.83 -19.29 4.32
C ALA A 41 13.22 -19.56 5.78
N GLU A 42 13.36 -20.82 6.14
CA GLU A 42 13.73 -21.27 7.49
C GLU A 42 15.15 -20.79 7.86
N GLU A 43 16.10 -20.86 6.92
CA GLU A 43 17.47 -20.36 7.11
C GLU A 43 17.51 -18.83 7.29
N LEU A 44 16.73 -18.09 6.50
CA LEU A 44 16.64 -16.63 6.64
C LEU A 44 15.96 -16.21 7.94
N GLN A 45 14.96 -16.98 8.41
CA GLN A 45 14.28 -16.71 9.67
C GLN A 45 15.17 -16.93 10.90
N LYS A 46 16.15 -17.85 10.82
CA LYS A 46 17.16 -18.05 11.87
C LYS A 46 18.14 -16.88 11.99
N ASN A 47 18.24 -16.03 10.96
CA ASN A 47 19.10 -14.85 10.97
C ASN A 47 18.27 -13.61 11.34
N THR A 48 18.33 -13.22 12.62
CA THR A 48 17.54 -12.11 13.18
C THR A 48 17.73 -10.82 12.38
N ILE A 49 18.97 -10.50 11.98
CA ILE A 49 19.31 -9.30 11.21
C ILE A 49 18.60 -9.30 9.84
N LEU A 50 18.63 -10.42 9.12
CA LEU A 50 18.01 -10.51 7.79
C LEU A 50 16.48 -10.55 7.90
N SER A 51 15.95 -11.22 8.90
CA SER A 51 14.51 -11.35 9.13
C SER A 51 13.84 -10.03 9.51
N GLU A 52 14.50 -9.19 10.32
CA GLU A 52 13.96 -7.92 10.79
C GLU A 52 14.15 -6.78 9.79
N HIS A 53 15.22 -6.81 8.99
CA HIS A 53 15.62 -5.65 8.18
C HIS A 53 15.48 -5.84 6.67
N THR A 54 15.15 -7.03 6.16
CA THR A 54 15.18 -7.30 4.70
C THR A 54 13.80 -7.75 4.17
N PRO A 55 13.33 -7.21 3.01
CA PRO A 55 12.09 -7.66 2.38
C PRO A 55 12.15 -9.11 1.85
N ALA A 56 13.33 -9.74 1.87
CA ALA A 56 13.59 -11.04 1.27
C ALA A 56 12.69 -12.15 1.84
N VAL A 57 12.48 -12.19 3.16
CA VAL A 57 11.68 -13.26 3.80
C VAL A 57 10.21 -13.16 3.42
N ALA A 58 9.61 -11.97 3.47
CA ALA A 58 8.22 -11.75 3.08
C ALA A 58 8.00 -12.05 1.59
N TRP A 59 8.92 -11.61 0.74
CA TRP A 59 8.87 -11.92 -0.70
C TRP A 59 8.97 -13.42 -0.97
N LEU A 60 9.85 -14.12 -0.27
CA LEU A 60 10.04 -15.56 -0.43
C LEU A 60 8.79 -16.34 0.01
N HIS A 61 8.18 -15.98 1.13
CA HIS A 61 6.91 -16.57 1.57
C HIS A 61 5.78 -16.29 0.58
N GLY A 62 5.68 -15.07 0.06
CA GLY A 62 4.68 -14.72 -0.98
C GLY A 62 4.87 -15.57 -2.24
N LYS A 63 6.12 -15.76 -2.68
CA LYS A 63 6.45 -16.64 -3.82
C LYS A 63 6.08 -18.10 -3.54
N ILE A 64 6.45 -18.64 -2.37
CA ILE A 64 6.12 -20.01 -1.96
C ILE A 64 4.61 -20.23 -2.03
N ALA A 65 3.84 -19.32 -1.45
CA ALA A 65 2.42 -19.47 -1.35
C ALA A 65 1.72 -19.33 -2.71
N LEU A 66 2.22 -18.45 -3.59
CA LEU A 66 1.77 -18.33 -4.97
C LEU A 66 2.09 -19.60 -5.79
N ASP A 67 3.25 -20.21 -5.58
CA ASP A 67 3.62 -21.47 -6.22
C ASP A 67 2.80 -22.67 -5.68
N VAL A 68 2.44 -22.65 -4.39
CA VAL A 68 1.50 -23.62 -3.78
C VAL A 68 0.10 -23.46 -4.36
N ALA A 69 -0.41 -22.22 -4.49
CA ALA A 69 -1.71 -21.94 -5.10
C ALA A 69 -1.76 -22.42 -6.57
N LYS A 70 -0.68 -22.20 -7.33
CA LYS A 70 -0.53 -22.74 -8.68
C LYS A 70 -0.49 -24.27 -8.73
N LEU A 71 0.03 -24.94 -7.69
CA LEU A 71 0.06 -26.41 -7.60
C LEU A 71 -1.27 -27.01 -7.17
N SER A 72 -2.02 -26.33 -6.30
CA SER A 72 -3.36 -26.75 -5.85
C SER A 72 -4.44 -26.53 -6.92
N GLY A 73 -4.08 -25.86 -8.03
CA GLY A 73 -5.02 -25.57 -9.12
C GLY A 73 -5.96 -24.41 -8.79
N GLN A 74 -5.65 -23.61 -7.76
CA GLN A 74 -6.37 -22.38 -7.52
C GLN A 74 -6.14 -21.41 -8.70
N PRO A 75 -7.19 -20.70 -9.15
CA PRO A 75 -7.06 -19.69 -10.19
C PRO A 75 -6.19 -18.53 -9.67
N THR A 76 -4.93 -18.49 -10.10
CA THR A 76 -4.02 -17.37 -9.83
C THR A 76 -4.17 -16.32 -10.92
N GLY A 77 -5.02 -15.33 -10.68
CA GLY A 77 -5.27 -14.20 -11.57
C GLY A 77 -6.67 -13.64 -11.41
N ALA A 78 -6.85 -12.35 -11.70
CA ALA A 78 -8.14 -11.71 -11.68
C ALA A 78 -9.16 -12.51 -12.50
N PRO A 79 -10.40 -12.68 -12.02
CA PRO A 79 -11.43 -13.41 -12.74
C PRO A 79 -11.62 -12.75 -14.10
N LYS A 80 -11.45 -13.54 -15.16
CA LYS A 80 -11.54 -13.01 -16.52
C LYS A 80 -13.00 -12.89 -16.93
N LYS A 81 -13.41 -11.75 -17.52
CA LYS A 81 -14.74 -11.62 -18.15
C LYS A 81 -14.96 -12.80 -19.10
N PRO A 82 -16.17 -13.36 -19.30
CA PRO A 82 -16.42 -14.44 -20.26
C PRO A 82 -16.23 -13.97 -21.71
N ILE A 83 -15.89 -14.90 -22.63
CA ILE A 83 -15.61 -14.52 -24.02
C ILE A 83 -16.91 -14.06 -24.66
N PRO A 84 -16.98 -12.86 -25.27
CA PRO A 84 -18.14 -12.46 -26.05
C PRO A 84 -18.17 -13.31 -27.31
N LYS A 85 -18.68 -14.54 -27.19
CA LYS A 85 -18.67 -15.56 -28.26
C LYS A 85 -19.31 -15.02 -29.53
N GLY A 86 -20.35 -14.20 -29.40
CA GLY A 86 -21.00 -13.52 -30.53
C GLY A 86 -20.07 -12.55 -31.26
N GLY A 87 -19.32 -11.71 -30.54
CA GLY A 87 -18.37 -10.78 -31.14
C GLY A 87 -17.22 -11.49 -31.85
N VAL A 88 -16.67 -12.54 -31.23
CA VAL A 88 -15.60 -13.36 -31.84
C VAL A 88 -16.10 -14.10 -33.07
N ALA A 89 -17.30 -14.68 -33.03
CA ALA A 89 -17.88 -15.38 -34.17
C ALA A 89 -18.15 -14.41 -35.34
N PHE A 90 -18.68 -13.22 -35.04
CA PHE A 90 -18.92 -12.18 -36.04
C PHE A 90 -17.61 -11.71 -36.69
N ALA A 91 -16.61 -11.33 -35.89
CA ALA A 91 -15.31 -10.93 -36.40
C ALA A 91 -14.62 -12.04 -37.21
N GLY A 92 -14.75 -13.30 -36.79
CA GLY A 92 -14.25 -14.46 -37.52
C GLY A 92 -14.90 -14.65 -38.89
N LEU A 93 -16.22 -14.45 -38.99
CA LEU A 93 -16.93 -14.53 -40.26
C LEU A 93 -16.48 -13.43 -41.23
N PHE A 94 -16.32 -12.19 -40.75
CA PHE A 94 -15.82 -11.08 -41.55
C PHE A 94 -14.36 -11.26 -41.96
N LEU A 95 -13.53 -11.80 -41.08
CA LEU A 95 -12.15 -12.15 -41.39
C LEU A 95 -12.07 -13.16 -42.54
N LEU A 96 -12.88 -14.22 -42.50
CA LEU A 96 -12.92 -15.22 -43.56
C LEU A 96 -13.47 -14.65 -44.87
N GLY A 97 -14.54 -13.85 -44.80
CA GLY A 97 -15.14 -13.20 -45.97
C GLY A 97 -14.17 -12.24 -46.67
N PHE A 98 -13.64 -11.25 -45.93
CA PHE A 98 -12.71 -10.27 -46.48
C PHE A 98 -11.33 -10.87 -46.79
N GLY A 99 -10.85 -11.83 -46.00
CA GLY A 99 -9.60 -12.54 -46.28
C GLY A 99 -9.69 -13.37 -47.57
N GLY A 100 -10.80 -14.10 -47.75
CA GLY A 100 -11.08 -14.82 -48.99
C GLY A 100 -11.21 -13.89 -50.19
N TRP A 101 -11.91 -12.76 -50.04
CA TRP A 101 -12.05 -11.76 -51.11
C TRP A 101 -10.69 -11.14 -51.48
N THR A 102 -9.88 -10.78 -50.48
CA THR A 102 -8.51 -10.27 -50.67
C THR A 102 -7.66 -11.26 -51.47
N TYR A 103 -7.75 -12.55 -51.14
CA TYR A 103 -7.03 -13.60 -51.85
C TYR A 103 -7.43 -13.68 -53.33
N TRP A 104 -8.72 -13.65 -53.64
CA TRP A 104 -9.21 -13.67 -55.03
C TRP A 104 -8.81 -12.41 -55.82
N LEU A 105 -8.99 -11.22 -55.24
CA LEU A 105 -8.59 -9.96 -55.90
C LEU A 105 -7.08 -9.92 -56.21
N ASN A 106 -6.26 -10.40 -55.28
CA ASN A 106 -4.82 -10.46 -55.50
C ASN A 106 -4.46 -11.48 -56.60
N ARG A 107 -5.13 -12.64 -56.61
CA ARG A 107 -4.94 -13.67 -57.64
C ARG A 107 -5.29 -13.16 -59.04
N ASP A 108 -6.34 -12.36 -59.16
CA ASP A 108 -6.81 -11.82 -60.44
C ASP A 108 -6.07 -10.54 -60.87
N GLY A 109 -5.02 -10.14 -60.13
CA GLY A 109 -4.15 -8.99 -60.46
C GLY A 109 -4.68 -7.62 -60.02
N PHE A 110 -5.77 -7.57 -59.25
CA PHE A 110 -6.36 -6.33 -58.72
C PHE A 110 -5.74 -5.93 -57.38
N VAL A 111 -4.43 -5.71 -57.38
CA VAL A 111 -3.62 -5.49 -56.16
C VAL A 111 -4.15 -4.31 -55.31
N TRP A 112 -4.52 -3.20 -55.94
CA TRP A 112 -5.00 -2.00 -55.22
C TRP A 112 -6.32 -2.22 -54.48
N TYR A 113 -7.25 -2.99 -55.04
CA TYR A 113 -8.52 -3.31 -54.37
C TYR A 113 -8.33 -4.32 -53.24
N SER A 114 -7.37 -5.24 -53.40
CA SER A 114 -7.02 -6.21 -52.36
C SER A 114 -6.47 -5.56 -51.09
N LEU A 115 -5.87 -4.36 -51.21
CA LEU A 115 -5.33 -3.63 -50.07
C LEU A 115 -6.46 -3.17 -49.13
N VAL A 116 -7.57 -2.67 -49.68
CA VAL A 116 -8.73 -2.23 -48.89
C VAL A 116 -9.37 -3.40 -48.14
N THR A 117 -9.64 -4.51 -48.84
CA THR A 117 -10.22 -5.71 -48.21
C THR A 117 -9.25 -6.36 -47.21
N GLY A 118 -7.94 -6.29 -47.49
CA GLY A 118 -6.89 -6.77 -46.60
C GLY A 118 -6.81 -5.97 -45.31
N THR A 119 -6.97 -4.65 -45.36
CA THR A 119 -7.05 -3.80 -44.15
C THR A 119 -8.23 -4.20 -43.27
N PHE A 120 -9.42 -4.42 -43.85
CA PHE A 120 -10.58 -4.89 -43.07
C PHE A 120 -10.34 -6.24 -42.41
N ALA A 121 -9.72 -7.20 -43.13
CA ALA A 121 -9.34 -8.49 -42.56
C ALA A 121 -8.34 -8.31 -41.40
N ALA A 122 -7.31 -7.49 -41.56
CA ALA A 122 -6.33 -7.20 -40.51
C ALA A 122 -6.98 -6.56 -39.27
N SER A 123 -7.91 -5.62 -39.45
CA SER A 123 -8.70 -5.03 -38.36
C SER A 123 -9.52 -6.06 -37.60
N MET A 124 -10.08 -7.07 -38.28
CA MET A 124 -10.79 -8.17 -37.61
C MET A 124 -9.85 -9.06 -36.77
N ILE A 125 -8.63 -9.33 -37.24
CA ILE A 125 -7.61 -10.04 -36.45
C ILE A 125 -7.29 -9.25 -35.18
N ILE A 126 -7.04 -7.94 -35.30
CA ILE A 126 -6.76 -7.06 -34.17
C ILE A 126 -7.95 -7.03 -33.19
N SER A 127 -9.19 -7.00 -33.72
CA SER A 127 -10.40 -7.06 -32.90
C SER A 127 -10.53 -8.38 -32.12
N ILE A 128 -10.27 -9.52 -32.77
CA ILE A 128 -10.27 -10.83 -32.10
C ILE A 128 -9.19 -10.89 -31.02
N LEU A 129 -7.99 -10.35 -31.30
CA LEU A 129 -6.93 -10.24 -30.30
C LEU A 129 -7.39 -9.39 -29.12
N GLY A 130 -7.92 -8.18 -29.35
CA GLY A 130 -8.42 -7.31 -28.28
C GLY A 130 -9.58 -7.90 -27.49
N MET A 131 -10.46 -8.68 -28.12
CA MET A 131 -11.53 -9.40 -27.44
C MET A 131 -11.03 -10.60 -26.63
N THR A 132 -9.80 -11.08 -26.84
CA THR A 132 -9.25 -12.29 -26.17
C THR A 132 -8.13 -11.97 -25.19
N THR A 133 -7.45 -10.83 -25.34
CA THR A 133 -6.42 -10.33 -24.42
C THR A 133 -7.00 -9.32 -23.41
N ASN A 134 -6.34 -9.17 -22.26
CA ASN A 134 -6.63 -8.15 -21.23
C ASN A 134 -8.09 -8.05 -20.73
N ARG A 135 -8.70 -9.20 -20.44
CA ARG A 135 -10.06 -9.27 -19.91
C ARG A 135 -10.08 -9.50 -18.43
N GLU A 136 -9.79 -8.45 -17.68
CA GLU A 136 -9.92 -8.44 -16.23
C GLU A 136 -11.30 -7.86 -15.88
N ILE A 137 -12.00 -8.47 -14.92
CA ILE A 137 -13.18 -7.86 -14.31
C ILE A 137 -12.62 -6.80 -13.36
N PRO A 138 -12.96 -5.51 -13.52
CA PRO A 138 -12.68 -4.53 -12.48
C PRO A 138 -13.36 -5.03 -11.21
N SER A 139 -12.58 -5.38 -10.18
CA SER A 139 -13.12 -5.62 -8.86
C SER A 139 -13.76 -4.31 -8.40
N GLY A 140 -15.07 -4.35 -8.14
CA GLY A 140 -15.92 -3.16 -7.94
C GLY A 140 -15.62 -2.31 -6.68
N GLU A 141 -14.45 -2.45 -6.07
CA GLU A 141 -13.99 -1.70 -4.89
C GLU A 141 -12.85 -0.72 -5.21
N GLU A 142 -12.64 -0.37 -6.49
CA GLU A 142 -11.49 0.42 -6.94
C GLU A 142 -11.59 1.92 -6.60
N ASN A 143 -12.68 2.40 -5.98
CA ASN A 143 -12.88 3.83 -5.76
C ASN A 143 -12.26 4.41 -4.49
N ASP A 144 -11.87 3.59 -3.50
CA ASP A 144 -11.40 4.10 -2.20
C ASP A 144 -9.94 3.75 -1.88
N LEU A 145 -9.22 3.09 -2.80
CA LEU A 145 -7.84 2.66 -2.58
C LEU A 145 -6.83 3.57 -3.30
N PRO A 146 -5.67 3.87 -2.68
CA PRO A 146 -4.60 4.61 -3.34
C PRO A 146 -4.11 3.92 -4.62
N GLU A 147 -3.59 4.70 -5.58
CA GLU A 147 -3.06 4.14 -6.83
C GLU A 147 -1.96 3.09 -6.57
N GLY A 148 -2.16 1.87 -7.08
CA GLY A 148 -1.26 0.73 -6.87
C GLY A 148 -1.45 -0.01 -5.54
N ALA A 149 -2.50 0.31 -4.78
CA ALA A 149 -2.87 -0.44 -3.59
C ALA A 149 -3.76 -1.66 -3.90
N VAL A 150 -3.58 -2.74 -3.15
CA VAL A 150 -4.37 -3.97 -3.25
C VAL A 150 -5.01 -4.25 -1.88
N PRO A 151 -6.34 -4.42 -1.78
CA PRO A 151 -7.01 -4.65 -0.49
C PRO A 151 -6.60 -5.98 0.16
N ILE A 152 -6.65 -6.04 1.51
CA ILE A 152 -6.38 -7.26 2.29
C ILE A 152 -7.56 -8.24 2.23
N LEU A 153 -8.79 -7.72 2.26
CA LEU A 153 -10.02 -8.50 2.17
C LEU A 153 -10.83 -8.00 0.98
N THR A 154 -11.15 -8.90 0.06
CA THR A 154 -12.16 -8.63 -0.99
C THR A 154 -12.94 -9.91 -1.23
N GLU A 155 -14.26 -9.84 -1.17
CA GLU A 155 -15.11 -10.89 -1.73
C GLU A 155 -14.88 -10.94 -3.25
N GLY A 156 -14.14 -11.95 -3.72
CA GLY A 156 -13.78 -12.10 -5.13
C GLY A 156 -12.36 -11.67 -5.50
N ALA A 157 -11.50 -11.36 -4.52
CA ALA A 157 -10.05 -11.24 -4.74
C ALA A 157 -9.50 -12.50 -5.41
N SER A 158 -8.47 -12.36 -6.26
CA SER A 158 -7.83 -13.55 -6.80
C SER A 158 -7.19 -14.34 -5.67
N ALA A 159 -7.17 -15.68 -5.76
CA ALA A 159 -6.55 -16.51 -4.72
C ALA A 159 -5.08 -16.14 -4.47
N SER A 160 -4.40 -15.54 -5.46
CA SER A 160 -3.06 -14.96 -5.28
C SER A 160 -3.05 -13.74 -4.36
N ASP A 161 -4.05 -12.86 -4.44
CA ASP A 161 -4.13 -11.65 -3.60
C ASP A 161 -4.48 -12.04 -2.16
N GLU A 162 -5.42 -12.97 -1.98
CA GLU A 162 -5.79 -13.53 -0.67
C GLU A 162 -4.60 -14.27 -0.02
N VAL A 163 -3.81 -14.98 -0.82
CA VAL A 163 -2.60 -15.67 -0.37
C VAL A 163 -1.47 -14.68 -0.02
N VAL A 164 -1.25 -13.64 -0.84
CA VAL A 164 -0.27 -12.58 -0.52
C VAL A 164 -0.69 -11.82 0.73
N ALA A 165 -1.98 -11.53 0.88
CA ALA A 165 -2.53 -10.87 2.05
C ALA A 165 -2.39 -11.72 3.31
N SER A 166 -2.82 -12.99 3.27
CA SER A 166 -2.72 -13.91 4.41
C SER A 166 -1.28 -14.24 4.79
N VAL A 167 -0.37 -14.37 3.83
CA VAL A 167 1.06 -14.56 4.10
C VAL A 167 1.67 -13.30 4.68
N SER A 168 1.30 -12.14 4.18
CA SER A 168 1.79 -10.87 4.72
C SER A 168 1.30 -10.67 6.15
N VAL A 169 0.02 -10.89 6.42
CA VAL A 169 -0.57 -10.89 7.77
C VAL A 169 0.09 -11.94 8.66
N ALA A 170 0.33 -13.17 8.17
CA ALA A 170 1.00 -14.21 8.94
C ALA A 170 2.49 -13.93 9.19
N SER A 171 3.15 -13.18 8.30
CA SER A 171 4.54 -12.71 8.44
C SER A 171 4.66 -11.49 9.34
N MET A 172 3.55 -10.79 9.60
CA MET A 172 3.47 -9.77 10.64
C MET A 172 3.41 -10.52 11.97
N SER A 173 4.58 -10.81 12.54
CA SER A 173 4.63 -11.29 13.92
C SER A 173 3.86 -10.29 14.80
N SER A 174 3.05 -10.81 15.72
CA SER A 174 2.36 -10.01 16.73
C SER A 174 3.41 -9.50 17.73
N ASP A 175 4.25 -8.57 17.29
CA ASP A 175 5.35 -8.00 18.07
C ASP A 175 4.84 -6.95 19.08
N GLY A 176 3.60 -7.12 19.56
CA GLY A 176 2.89 -6.23 20.48
C GLY A 176 2.62 -4.80 19.97
N ARG A 177 3.00 -4.46 18.73
CA ARG A 177 2.94 -3.06 18.24
C ARG A 177 1.54 -2.48 18.19
N TYR A 178 0.52 -3.32 18.01
CA TYR A 178 -0.89 -2.96 17.98
C TYR A 178 -1.57 -3.03 19.36
N ASP A 179 -0.87 -3.53 20.38
CA ASP A 179 -1.38 -3.52 21.75
C ASP A 179 -1.58 -2.07 22.21
N ASP A 180 -2.42 -1.85 23.22
CA ASP A 180 -2.80 -0.51 23.68
C ASP A 180 -1.61 0.36 24.12
N ASP A 181 -0.54 -0.28 24.61
CA ASP A 181 0.74 0.34 25.00
C ASP A 181 1.83 0.17 23.94
N GLY A 182 1.53 -0.50 22.83
CA GLY A 182 2.39 -0.63 21.68
C GLY A 182 2.46 0.67 20.87
N GLN A 183 3.53 0.84 20.10
CA GLN A 183 3.78 2.07 19.32
C GLN A 183 2.61 2.48 18.40
N ILE A 184 1.90 1.53 17.79
CA ILE A 184 0.75 1.82 16.90
C ILE A 184 -0.50 2.11 17.74
N GLY A 185 -0.72 1.35 18.82
CA GLY A 185 -1.84 1.58 19.74
C GLY A 185 -1.81 2.96 20.37
N VAL A 186 -0.64 3.38 20.88
CA VAL A 186 -0.40 4.73 21.41
C VAL A 186 -0.70 5.79 20.36
N ALA A 187 -0.21 5.63 19.13
CA ALA A 187 -0.43 6.58 18.04
C ALA A 187 -1.93 6.71 17.68
N ILE A 188 -2.65 5.59 17.57
CA ILE A 188 -4.10 5.60 17.27
C ILE A 188 -4.88 6.28 18.40
N ARG A 189 -4.55 5.98 19.67
CA ARG A 189 -5.20 6.60 20.83
C ARG A 189 -4.94 8.10 20.90
N PHE A 190 -3.70 8.53 20.65
CA PHE A 190 -3.35 9.95 20.57
C PHE A 190 -4.20 10.68 19.52
N VAL A 191 -4.28 10.14 18.31
CA VAL A 191 -5.08 10.73 17.22
C VAL A 191 -6.56 10.75 17.57
N ARG A 192 -7.09 9.69 18.20
CA ARG A 192 -8.48 9.62 18.65
C ARG A 192 -8.80 10.72 19.67
N HIS A 193 -7.95 10.89 20.68
CA HIS A 193 -8.14 11.94 21.70
C HIS A 193 -8.02 13.34 21.08
N MET A 194 -7.05 13.59 20.22
CA MET A 194 -6.92 14.88 19.52
C MET A 194 -8.13 15.18 18.62
N ALA A 195 -8.62 14.19 17.86
CA ALA A 195 -9.81 14.34 17.01
C ALA A 195 -11.10 14.55 17.81
N ALA A 196 -11.18 14.00 19.03
CA ALA A 196 -12.29 14.20 19.96
C ALA A 196 -12.20 15.50 20.78
N SER A 197 -11.16 16.33 20.55
CA SER A 197 -10.85 17.51 21.37
C SER A 197 -10.55 17.20 22.85
N GLU A 198 -10.10 15.99 23.13
CA GLU A 198 -9.68 15.48 24.45
C GLU A 198 -8.17 15.69 24.65
N PHE A 199 -7.73 16.96 24.67
CA PHE A 199 -6.30 17.30 24.71
C PHE A 199 -5.59 16.75 25.96
N ARG A 200 -6.27 16.74 27.11
CA ARG A 200 -5.71 16.27 28.40
C ARG A 200 -5.31 14.80 28.32
N GLU A 201 -6.15 13.99 27.69
CA GLU A 201 -5.94 12.57 27.47
C GLU A 201 -4.86 12.33 26.41
N ALA A 202 -4.80 13.19 25.38
CA ALA A 202 -3.77 13.12 24.34
C ALA A 202 -2.35 13.38 24.88
N ILE A 203 -2.17 14.39 25.76
CA ILE A 203 -0.84 14.74 26.28
C ILE A 203 -0.24 13.67 27.20
N GLU A 204 -1.06 12.81 27.82
CA GLU A 204 -0.58 11.66 28.58
C GLU A 204 0.10 10.60 27.69
N LEU A 205 -0.18 10.63 26.40
CA LEU A 205 0.42 9.78 25.37
C LEU A 205 1.56 10.47 24.63
N ALA A 206 1.89 11.71 24.98
CA ALA A 206 2.92 12.50 24.32
C ALA A 206 4.18 12.67 25.18
N ASP A 207 5.30 12.88 24.52
CA ASP A 207 6.55 13.20 25.20
C ASP A 207 6.47 14.60 25.83
N SER A 208 6.99 14.77 27.04
CA SER A 208 7.10 16.07 27.70
C SER A 208 7.83 17.12 26.84
N ASN A 209 8.84 16.69 26.09
CA ASN A 209 9.59 17.56 25.19
C ASN A 209 8.74 18.01 23.99
N TRP A 210 7.86 17.14 23.50
CA TRP A 210 6.90 17.51 22.45
C TRP A 210 5.94 18.59 22.95
N LEU A 211 5.38 18.42 24.15
CA LEU A 211 4.43 19.36 24.73
C LEU A 211 5.07 20.74 24.95
N LEU A 212 6.28 20.78 25.51
CA LEU A 212 7.04 22.02 25.66
C LEU A 212 7.25 22.73 24.32
N CYS A 213 7.65 22.00 23.28
CA CYS A 213 7.83 22.58 21.94
C CYS A 213 6.51 23.11 21.36
N ARG A 214 5.36 22.45 21.59
CA ARG A 214 4.06 22.97 21.15
C ARG A 214 3.70 24.28 21.88
N VAL A 215 3.89 24.33 23.19
CA VAL A 215 3.71 25.55 23.98
C VAL A 215 4.59 26.69 23.47
N GLN A 216 5.88 26.43 23.26
CA GLN A 216 6.83 27.43 22.77
C GLN A 216 6.46 27.91 21.35
N ALA A 217 6.04 27.01 20.46
CA ALA A 217 5.58 27.37 19.12
C ALA A 217 4.32 28.26 19.16
N TRP A 218 3.36 27.92 20.01
CA TRP A 218 2.15 28.72 20.19
C TRP A 218 2.47 30.11 20.74
N LEU A 219 3.25 30.20 21.82
CA LEU A 219 3.67 31.48 22.40
C LEU A 219 4.48 32.33 21.41
N TRP A 220 5.38 31.71 20.64
CA TRP A 220 6.12 32.40 19.59
C TRP A 220 5.20 33.05 18.55
N ASN A 221 4.16 32.32 18.13
CA ASN A 221 3.20 32.80 17.14
C ASN A 221 2.21 33.82 17.73
N ALA A 222 1.86 33.71 19.01
CA ALA A 222 0.94 34.60 19.71
C ALA A 222 1.62 35.82 20.36
N ARG A 223 2.95 35.95 20.26
CA ARG A 223 3.73 36.98 20.98
C ARG A 223 3.22 38.41 20.79
N GLU A 224 2.74 38.74 19.59
CA GLU A 224 2.25 40.08 19.24
C GLU A 224 0.90 40.37 19.91
N ASP A 225 0.03 39.36 20.00
CA ASP A 225 -1.28 39.47 20.67
C ASP A 225 -1.15 39.46 22.20
N LEU A 226 -0.10 38.84 22.72
CA LEU A 226 0.19 38.78 24.15
C LEU A 226 0.94 40.02 24.68
N ASP A 227 1.36 40.93 23.80
CA ASP A 227 2.20 42.10 24.11
C ASP A 227 3.47 41.71 24.90
N ARG A 228 4.16 40.65 24.44
CA ARG A 228 5.36 40.11 25.09
C ARG A 228 6.58 40.20 24.18
N GLU A 229 7.72 40.57 24.76
CA GLU A 229 9.02 40.50 24.08
C GLU A 229 9.54 39.06 24.05
N GLU A 230 10.36 38.73 23.05
CA GLU A 230 10.95 37.38 22.87
C GLU A 230 11.69 36.88 24.12
N GLY A 231 12.38 37.77 24.85
CA GLY A 231 13.10 37.42 26.08
C GLY A 231 12.21 37.00 27.24
N GLN A 232 10.90 37.27 27.19
CA GLN A 232 9.93 36.95 28.25
C GLN A 232 9.20 35.61 27.99
N LEU A 233 9.26 35.09 26.76
CA LEU A 233 8.55 33.87 26.38
C LEU A 233 9.05 32.60 27.08
N PRO A 234 10.37 32.43 27.36
CA PRO A 234 10.84 31.26 28.09
C PRO A 234 10.24 31.12 29.48
N GLU A 235 10.22 32.21 30.26
CA GLU A 235 9.64 32.21 31.62
C GLU A 235 8.13 31.89 31.57
N LEU A 236 7.41 32.45 30.60
CA LEU A 236 5.98 32.17 30.41
C LEU A 236 5.71 30.72 29.99
N ALA A 237 6.57 30.12 29.16
CA ALA A 237 6.44 28.71 28.79
C ALA A 237 6.67 27.78 29.99
N GLU A 238 7.65 28.09 30.84
CA GLU A 238 7.89 27.36 32.10
C GLU A 238 6.68 27.49 33.04
N GLU A 239 6.18 28.71 33.25
CA GLU A 239 5.01 28.95 34.10
C GLU A 239 3.77 28.19 33.61
N LEU A 240 3.53 28.19 32.30
CA LEU A 240 2.43 27.47 31.67
C LEU A 240 2.57 25.95 31.83
N MET A 241 3.80 25.43 31.71
CA MET A 241 4.08 24.00 31.84
C MET A 241 3.98 23.50 33.29
N ASP A 242 4.31 24.35 34.26
CA ASP A 242 4.23 24.06 35.69
C ASP A 242 2.80 24.20 36.23
N SER A 243 2.06 25.22 35.79
CA SER A 243 0.76 25.58 36.35
C SER A 243 -0.43 25.10 35.51
N ARG A 244 -0.21 24.56 34.29
CA ARG A 244 -1.19 23.98 33.35
C ARG A 244 -2.65 24.36 33.62
N GLU A 245 -3.40 23.49 34.30
CA GLU A 245 -4.85 23.63 34.51
C GLU A 245 -5.24 24.90 35.29
N ASP A 246 -4.35 25.42 36.12
CA ASP A 246 -4.54 26.63 36.92
C ASP A 246 -4.10 27.90 36.16
N HIS A 247 -3.40 27.76 35.02
CA HIS A 247 -2.93 28.88 34.22
C HIS A 247 -3.98 29.35 33.21
N GLU A 248 -4.24 30.66 33.15
CA GLU A 248 -5.30 31.25 32.32
C GLU A 248 -5.18 30.91 30.82
N LEU A 249 -3.95 30.91 30.31
CA LEU A 249 -3.65 30.63 28.90
C LEU A 249 -3.76 29.14 28.51
N TRP A 250 -3.79 28.21 29.47
CA TRP A 250 -3.71 26.79 29.15
C TRP A 250 -4.94 26.28 28.40
N SER A 251 -6.14 26.70 28.83
CA SER A 251 -7.39 26.32 28.16
C SER A 251 -7.45 26.85 26.72
N ILE A 252 -6.91 28.05 26.49
CA ILE A 252 -6.83 28.68 25.16
C ILE A 252 -5.88 27.88 24.27
N PHE A 253 -4.67 27.57 24.78
CA PHE A 253 -3.70 26.75 24.08
C PHE A 253 -4.28 25.38 23.69
N CYS A 254 -4.92 24.66 24.63
CA CYS A 254 -5.52 23.35 24.37
C CYS A 254 -6.61 23.43 23.28
N GLY A 255 -7.44 24.48 23.32
CA GLY A 255 -8.49 24.71 22.33
C GLY A 255 -7.91 24.92 20.93
N ILE A 256 -6.92 25.80 20.80
CA ILE A 256 -6.26 26.09 19.52
C ILE A 256 -5.56 24.83 18.98
N GLU A 257 -4.83 24.10 19.82
CA GLU A 257 -4.10 22.90 19.39
C GLU A 257 -5.03 21.80 18.83
N THR A 258 -6.15 21.55 19.52
CA THR A 258 -7.12 20.55 19.06
C THR A 258 -7.91 21.01 17.84
N GLU A 259 -8.23 22.31 17.73
CA GLU A 259 -8.85 22.90 16.56
C GLU A 259 -7.93 22.79 15.33
N VAL A 260 -6.68 23.23 15.45
CA VAL A 260 -5.68 23.13 14.36
C VAL A 260 -5.47 21.68 13.94
N PHE A 261 -5.41 20.75 14.90
CA PHE A 261 -5.30 19.33 14.59
C PHE A 261 -6.52 18.82 13.81
N ARG A 262 -7.73 19.17 14.24
CA ARG A 262 -8.96 18.76 13.56
C ARG A 262 -9.10 19.42 12.19
N ASP A 263 -8.64 20.64 12.00
CA ASP A 263 -8.69 21.30 10.71
C ASP A 263 -7.72 20.65 9.71
N ALA A 264 -6.57 20.17 10.17
CA ALA A 264 -5.60 19.47 9.34
C ALA A 264 -5.96 17.98 9.09
N TRP A 265 -6.60 17.31 10.06
CA TRP A 265 -6.78 15.85 10.04
C TRP A 265 -8.19 15.35 10.40
N GLY A 266 -9.17 16.22 10.59
CA GLY A 266 -10.50 15.88 11.12
C GLY A 266 -11.39 15.07 10.17
N GLU A 267 -11.04 14.98 8.89
CA GLU A 267 -11.72 14.07 7.95
C GLU A 267 -11.33 12.60 8.18
N ILE A 268 -10.27 12.33 8.95
CA ILE A 268 -9.82 10.99 9.27
C ILE A 268 -10.72 10.39 10.37
N ASP A 269 -11.41 9.30 10.08
CA ASP A 269 -12.10 8.50 11.11
C ASP A 269 -11.06 7.70 11.93
N PRO A 270 -10.84 8.04 13.22
CA PRO A 270 -9.83 7.37 14.04
C PRO A 270 -10.13 5.89 14.30
N ASN A 271 -11.37 5.45 14.09
CA ASN A 271 -11.78 4.05 14.24
C ASN A 271 -11.51 3.22 12.98
N ARG A 272 -11.23 3.88 11.86
CA ARG A 272 -10.87 3.27 10.58
C ARG A 272 -9.41 3.52 10.20
N LEU A 273 -8.56 3.74 11.21
CA LEU A 273 -7.11 3.85 11.04
C LEU A 273 -6.42 2.49 11.21
N GLY A 274 -5.53 2.19 10.27
CA GLY A 274 -4.58 1.08 10.37
C GLY A 274 -3.14 1.60 10.43
N GLY A 275 -2.24 0.81 11.00
CA GLY A 275 -0.82 1.13 11.05
C GLY A 275 -0.04 0.44 9.93
N ALA A 276 1.04 1.07 9.47
CA ALA A 276 1.90 0.43 8.50
C ALA A 276 2.55 -0.85 9.08
N SER A 277 2.56 -1.90 8.26
CA SER A 277 2.92 -3.25 8.69
C SER A 277 4.35 -3.41 9.18
N ARG A 278 5.30 -2.62 8.68
CA ARG A 278 6.71 -2.71 9.06
C ARG A 278 7.14 -1.62 10.03
N ARG A 279 7.95 -2.02 11.01
CA ARG A 279 8.64 -1.11 11.92
C ARG A 279 9.64 -0.25 11.14
N ARG A 280 9.60 1.07 11.34
CA ARG A 280 10.53 2.03 10.74
C ARG A 280 11.32 2.69 11.85
N ARG A 281 12.46 2.09 12.19
CA ARG A 281 13.30 2.60 13.28
C ARG A 281 14.12 3.80 12.79
N VAL A 282 14.02 4.92 13.49
CA VAL A 282 14.80 6.15 13.21
C VAL A 282 16.06 6.17 14.08
N ALA A 283 15.94 5.79 15.34
CA ALA A 283 17.04 5.64 16.30
C ALA A 283 16.75 4.46 17.24
N ARG A 284 17.65 4.15 18.18
CA ARG A 284 17.53 2.97 19.07
C ARG A 284 16.19 2.92 19.82
N ASP A 285 15.72 4.08 20.20
CA ASP A 285 14.57 4.41 21.04
C ASP A 285 13.46 5.13 20.26
N TYR A 286 13.65 5.41 18.97
CA TYR A 286 12.65 6.11 18.15
C TYR A 286 12.16 5.28 16.98
N ASP A 287 10.85 5.22 16.82
CA ASP A 287 10.18 4.58 15.70
C ASP A 287 9.22 5.54 15.01
N LEU A 288 9.19 5.48 13.68
CA LEU A 288 8.22 6.17 12.85
C LEU A 288 7.01 5.26 12.62
N VAL A 289 5.83 5.71 13.04
CA VAL A 289 4.55 5.07 12.78
C VAL A 289 3.84 5.85 11.68
N VAL A 290 3.38 5.13 10.67
CA VAL A 290 2.54 5.68 9.61
C VAL A 290 1.16 5.09 9.80
N LEU A 291 0.17 5.93 10.07
CA LEU A 291 -1.24 5.59 10.13
C LEU A 291 -1.87 5.90 8.78
N ALA A 292 -2.78 5.05 8.33
CA ALA A 292 -3.50 5.19 7.08
C ALA A 292 -4.99 4.87 7.27
N PRO A 293 -5.90 5.57 6.58
CA PRO A 293 -7.30 5.19 6.55
C PRO A 293 -7.45 3.87 5.81
N VAL A 294 -7.90 2.82 6.51
CA VAL A 294 -8.03 1.47 5.93
C VAL A 294 -9.43 1.18 5.38
N GLY A 295 -10.40 2.06 5.65
CA GLY A 295 -11.78 1.92 5.17
C GLY A 295 -12.42 0.59 5.58
N GLU A 296 -13.31 0.07 4.74
CA GLU A 296 -14.03 -1.19 4.99
C GLU A 296 -13.22 -2.43 4.60
N THR A 297 -12.13 -2.26 3.84
CA THR A 297 -11.28 -3.35 3.36
C THR A 297 -10.41 -3.97 4.47
N GLY A 298 -10.36 -3.34 5.65
CA GLY A 298 -9.52 -3.76 6.78
C GLY A 298 -8.02 -3.53 6.57
N GLY A 299 -7.62 -3.01 5.40
CA GLY A 299 -6.27 -2.61 5.07
C GLY A 299 -5.92 -2.88 3.60
N PHE A 300 -4.75 -2.42 3.19
CA PHE A 300 -4.27 -2.58 1.82
C PHE A 300 -2.74 -2.70 1.77
N PHE A 301 -2.25 -3.31 0.69
CA PHE A 301 -0.83 -3.43 0.37
C PHE A 301 -0.46 -2.47 -0.73
N VAL A 302 0.75 -1.91 -0.63
CA VAL A 302 1.32 -1.05 -1.65
C VAL A 302 2.64 -1.66 -2.11
N ASN A 303 2.77 -1.92 -3.41
CA ASN A 303 3.93 -2.58 -4.00
C ASN A 303 5.01 -1.62 -4.54
N SER A 304 4.74 -0.31 -4.49
CA SER A 304 5.63 0.78 -4.90
C SER A 304 5.57 1.92 -3.88
N PRO A 305 6.49 2.89 -3.92
CA PRO A 305 6.34 4.13 -3.17
C PRO A 305 5.07 4.86 -3.64
N THR A 306 4.02 4.83 -2.83
CA THR A 306 2.74 5.49 -3.11
C THR A 306 2.44 6.45 -1.98
N GLN A 307 2.01 7.66 -2.34
CA GLN A 307 1.47 8.62 -1.38
C GLN A 307 0.12 8.12 -0.88
N ILE A 308 -0.02 7.97 0.44
CA ILE A 308 -1.27 7.53 1.06
C ILE A 308 -2.09 8.77 1.40
N PRO A 309 -3.23 9.02 0.74
CA PRO A 309 -4.11 10.14 1.07
C PRO A 309 -4.62 9.98 2.52
N GLY A 310 -4.64 11.08 3.27
CA GLY A 310 -5.01 11.05 4.70
C GLY A 310 -4.07 10.23 5.58
N GLY A 311 -2.87 9.88 5.09
CA GLY A 311 -1.85 9.21 5.90
C GLY A 311 -1.24 10.18 6.91
N LEU A 312 -1.15 9.75 8.18
CA LEU A 312 -0.52 10.51 9.25
C LEU A 312 0.78 9.83 9.66
N THR A 313 1.84 10.61 9.81
CA THR A 313 3.14 10.10 10.28
C THR A 313 3.43 10.66 11.66
N LEU A 314 3.68 9.76 12.62
CA LEU A 314 4.05 10.12 13.99
C LEU A 314 5.39 9.49 14.34
N LEU A 315 6.24 10.25 15.00
CA LEU A 315 7.43 9.78 15.65
C LEU A 315 7.10 9.36 17.09
N LEU A 316 7.42 8.13 17.43
CA LEU A 316 7.23 7.56 18.75
C LEU A 316 8.59 7.36 19.42
N HIS A 317 8.66 7.62 20.71
CA HIS A 317 9.83 7.48 21.56
C HIS A 317 9.55 6.42 22.64
N ASN A 318 10.44 5.44 22.75
CA ASN A 318 10.38 4.40 23.77
C ASN A 318 11.13 4.86 25.01
N THR A 319 10.37 5.17 26.06
CA THR A 319 10.88 5.62 27.35
C THR A 319 10.67 4.56 28.42
N ASP A 320 11.16 4.79 29.63
CA ASP A 320 10.86 3.92 30.79
C ASP A 320 9.35 3.88 31.12
N ARG A 321 8.57 4.87 30.66
CA ARG A 321 7.10 4.92 30.79
C ARG A 321 6.37 4.18 29.66
N GLY A 322 7.10 3.63 28.69
CA GLY A 322 6.56 3.05 27.46
C GLY A 322 6.69 3.99 26.27
N TRP A 323 5.91 3.70 25.23
CA TRP A 323 5.89 4.47 23.99
C TRP A 323 5.12 5.78 24.17
N LEU A 324 5.70 6.88 23.72
CA LEU A 324 5.10 8.22 23.73
C LEU A 324 5.24 8.89 22.36
N VAL A 325 4.30 9.75 21.99
CA VAL A 325 4.36 10.58 20.78
C VAL A 325 5.38 11.70 20.98
N ALA A 326 6.50 11.60 20.27
CA ALA A 326 7.56 12.59 20.29
C ALA A 326 7.40 13.67 19.21
N ASN A 327 6.76 13.35 18.09
CA ASN A 327 6.43 14.33 17.05
C ASN A 327 5.29 13.82 16.16
N HIS A 328 4.46 14.72 15.64
CA HIS A 328 3.43 14.41 14.63
C HIS A 328 3.57 15.26 13.36
N ILE A 329 4.60 16.13 13.30
CA ILE A 329 4.86 17.04 12.17
C ILE A 329 6.03 16.53 11.34
N SER A 330 7.03 15.91 11.98
CA SER A 330 8.24 15.41 11.32
C SER A 330 8.70 14.06 11.86
N ALA A 331 9.71 13.49 11.19
CA ALA A 331 10.38 12.26 11.60
C ALA A 331 11.54 12.46 12.58
N ALA A 332 11.76 13.69 13.07
CA ALA A 332 12.83 14.03 14.02
C ALA A 332 12.24 14.49 15.36
N PRO A 333 12.89 14.20 16.50
CA PRO A 333 12.47 14.75 17.78
C PRO A 333 12.63 16.28 17.75
N PRO A 334 11.63 17.04 18.21
CA PRO A 334 11.71 18.49 18.20
C PRO A 334 12.73 18.99 19.24
N GLN A 335 13.32 20.14 18.98
CA GLN A 335 14.23 20.81 19.91
C GLN A 335 13.56 22.07 20.49
N PRO A 336 13.49 22.20 21.82
CA PRO A 336 12.96 23.38 22.47
C PRO A 336 13.72 24.65 22.08
N GLY A 337 13.01 25.78 22.01
CA GLY A 337 13.55 27.09 21.64
C GLY A 337 12.45 28.08 21.25
N PHE A 338 12.85 29.30 20.90
CA PHE A 338 11.96 30.35 20.40
C PHE A 338 12.51 30.88 19.07
N PRO A 339 11.97 30.44 17.91
CA PRO A 339 11.00 29.35 17.76
C PRO A 339 11.64 27.97 18.02
N PRO A 340 10.84 26.95 18.36
CA PRO A 340 11.34 25.58 18.47
C PRO A 340 11.67 25.01 17.08
N ALA A 341 12.62 24.08 17.01
CA ALA A 341 13.00 23.42 15.77
C ALA A 341 12.29 22.06 15.64
N TRP A 342 11.51 21.88 14.58
CA TRP A 342 10.74 20.66 14.33
C TRP A 342 11.46 19.63 13.47
N TRP A 343 12.65 19.95 12.97
CA TRP A 343 13.49 19.10 12.11
C TRP A 343 14.93 19.10 12.63
N VAL A 344 15.75 18.19 12.11
CA VAL A 344 17.18 18.21 12.41
C VAL A 344 17.80 19.46 11.78
N VAL A 345 18.27 20.38 12.61
CA VAL A 345 19.01 21.57 12.14
C VAL A 345 20.29 21.09 11.45
N GLY A 346 20.43 21.38 10.15
CA GLY A 346 21.56 20.91 9.33
C GLY A 346 21.25 19.69 8.46
N ASP A 347 19.99 19.26 8.35
CA ASP A 347 19.58 18.27 7.35
C ASP A 347 19.77 18.85 5.92
N PRO A 348 20.61 18.23 5.07
CA PRO A 348 20.85 18.70 3.71
C PRO A 348 19.56 18.82 2.88
N SER A 349 18.58 17.95 3.14
CA SER A 349 17.31 17.93 2.39
C SER A 349 16.39 19.12 2.70
N VAL A 350 16.58 19.79 3.85
CA VAL A 350 15.82 20.99 4.23
C VAL A 350 16.55 22.25 3.80
N GLN A 351 17.89 22.24 3.77
CA GLN A 351 18.68 23.37 3.25
C GLN A 351 18.40 23.66 1.78
N GLU A 352 18.13 22.64 0.97
CA GLU A 352 17.77 22.79 -0.45
C GLU A 352 16.36 23.40 -0.68
N LEU A 353 15.49 23.46 0.34
CA LEU A 353 14.16 24.07 0.25
C LEU A 353 14.14 25.57 0.62
N ALA A 354 15.23 26.08 1.21
CA ALA A 354 15.35 27.47 1.66
C ALA A 354 16.01 28.39 0.62
N ASP A 355 16.50 27.82 -0.48
CA ASP A 355 16.94 28.52 -1.70
C ASP A 355 15.81 28.47 -2.77
#